data_AF-A0AAW7SZB5-F1
#
_entry.id   AF-A0AAW7SZB5-F1
#
_cell.length_a   1.000
_cell.length_b   1.000
_cell.length_c   1.000
_cell.angle_alpha   90.00
_cell.angle_beta   90.00
_cell.angle_gamma   90.00
#
_symmetry.space_group_name_H-M   'P 1'
#
loop_
_entity.id
_entity.type
_entity.pdbx_description
1 polymer ?
#
loop_
_entity_poly.entity_id
_entity_poly.type
_entity_poly.pdbx_seq_one_letter_code
_entity_poly.pdbx_strand_id
1 'polypeptide(L)'
;MGYSIRTFLITKEDDICRLSSRYWQMLGHPDSHRLPAFGGQRVRIANLTIELANRIPTRVVHQDFMIVTLDANGVLDVGQIMERASSRA
;
A
#
# COMPACT_ATOMS: atom_id res chain seq x y z
N MET A 1 4.69 -21.20 11.50
CA MET A 1 3.67 -20.41 10.77
C MET A 1 4.20 -18.98 10.65
N GLY A 2 4.04 -18.32 9.50
CA GLY A 2 4.46 -16.92 9.33
C GLY A 2 3.36 -16.08 8.69
N TYR A 3 3.52 -14.75 8.72
CA TYR A 3 2.63 -13.81 8.05
C TYR A 3 3.44 -12.86 7.17
N SER A 4 2.87 -12.48 6.03
CA SER A 4 3.45 -11.50 5.13
C SER A 4 2.39 -10.51 4.69
N ILE A 5 2.72 -9.23 4.79
CA ILE A 5 1.89 -8.15 4.26
C ILE A 5 2.21 -7.95 2.78
N ARG A 6 1.18 -7.89 1.95
CA ARG A 6 1.27 -7.50 0.54
C ARG A 6 0.39 -6.31 0.29
N THR A 7 0.97 -5.29 -0.33
CA THR A 7 0.27 -4.06 -0.68
C THR A 7 0.13 -3.96 -2.18
N PHE A 8 -1.06 -3.62 -2.63
CA PHE A 8 -1.38 -3.37 -4.02
C PHE A 8 -1.96 -1.97 -4.19
N LEU A 9 -1.53 -1.29 -5.23
CA LEU A 9 -2.19 -0.11 -5.78
C LEU A 9 -3.12 -0.58 -6.89
N ILE A 10 -4.33 -0.05 -6.88
CA ILE A 10 -5.35 -0.31 -7.88
C ILE A 10 -5.73 1.05 -8.47
N THR A 11 -5.49 1.22 -9.77
CA THR A 11 -5.80 2.46 -10.49
C THR A 11 -7.31 2.58 -10.76
N LYS A 12 -7.72 3.68 -11.39
CA LYS A 12 -9.11 3.84 -11.83
C LYS A 12 -9.45 2.89 -12.97
N GLU A 13 -8.47 2.56 -13.79
CA GLU A 13 -8.52 1.64 -14.93
C GLU A 13 -8.45 0.17 -14.48
N ASP A 14 -8.49 -0.09 -13.17
CA ASP A 14 -8.40 -1.40 -12.53
C ASP A 14 -7.05 -2.13 -12.76
N ASP A 15 -5.99 -1.39 -13.10
CA ASP A 15 -4.63 -1.93 -13.11
C ASP A 15 -4.16 -2.20 -11.69
N ILE A 16 -3.63 -3.41 -11.47
CA ILE A 16 -3.14 -3.85 -10.16
C ILE A 16 -1.62 -3.85 -10.16
N CYS A 17 -1.04 -2.96 -9.37
CA CYS A 17 0.41 -2.83 -9.20
C CYS A 17 0.81 -3.20 -7.76
N ARG A 18 1.67 -4.21 -7.62
CA ARG A 18 2.18 -4.60 -6.30
C ARG A 18 3.26 -3.62 -5.84
N LEU A 19 3.07 -3.04 -4.66
CA LEU A 19 4.12 -2.28 -3.99
C LEU A 19 5.09 -3.20 -3.25
N SER A 20 6.36 -2.83 -3.28
CA SER A 20 7.36 -3.51 -2.45
C SER A 20 7.11 -3.18 -0.98
N SER A 21 7.40 -4.13 -0.08
CA SER A 21 7.32 -3.89 1.37
C SER A 21 8.29 -2.81 1.85
N ARG A 22 9.36 -2.52 1.08
CA ARG A 22 10.31 -1.44 1.37
C ARG A 22 9.67 -0.06 1.21
N TYR A 23 8.66 0.08 0.35
CA TYR A 23 7.99 1.35 0.13
C TYR A 23 7.46 1.96 1.44
N TRP A 24 6.80 1.14 2.27
CA TRP A 24 6.30 1.57 3.58
C TRP A 24 7.40 1.99 4.55
N GLN A 25 8.54 1.30 4.53
CA GLN A 25 9.72 1.64 5.35
C GLN A 25 10.32 2.99 4.95
N MET A 26 10.00 3.48 3.76
CA MET A 26 10.59 4.66 3.15
C MET A 26 9.67 5.89 3.19
N LEU A 27 8.45 5.77 3.73
CA LEU A 27 7.51 6.89 3.83
C LEU A 27 8.02 8.05 4.71
N GLY A 28 9.06 7.84 5.51
CA GLY A 28 9.77 8.93 6.21
C GLY A 28 10.70 9.78 5.31
N HIS A 29 10.89 9.40 4.04
CA HIS A 29 11.77 10.06 3.07
C HIS A 29 11.06 10.25 1.72
N PRO A 30 10.12 11.21 1.62
CA PRO A 30 9.21 11.37 0.48
C PRO A 30 9.93 11.67 -0.85
N ASP A 31 11.09 12.34 -0.81
CA ASP A 31 11.84 12.68 -2.02
C ASP A 31 12.49 11.46 -2.70
N SER A 32 12.73 10.38 -1.97
CA SER A 32 13.43 9.22 -2.48
C SER A 32 12.51 8.19 -3.16
N HIS A 33 11.19 8.24 -2.93
CA HIS A 33 10.25 7.18 -3.33
C HIS A 33 8.96 7.71 -3.93
N ARG A 34 9.13 8.53 -4.96
CA ARG A 34 8.04 8.98 -5.82
C ARG A 34 7.51 7.80 -6.65
N LEU A 35 6.24 7.83 -6.97
CA LEU A 35 5.57 6.91 -7.88
C LEU A 35 5.04 7.70 -9.10
N PRO A 36 5.91 8.19 -10.00
CA PRO A 36 5.52 9.17 -11.03
C PRO A 36 4.42 8.66 -11.97
N ALA A 37 4.39 7.34 -12.23
CA ALA A 37 3.36 6.70 -13.04
C ALA A 37 1.93 6.87 -12.46
N PHE A 38 1.82 7.21 -11.18
CA PHE A 38 0.57 7.42 -10.46
C PHE A 38 0.37 8.90 -10.06
N GLY A 39 1.18 9.83 -10.58
CA GLY A 39 1.11 11.25 -10.26
C GLY A 39 -0.27 11.86 -10.56
N GLY A 40 -0.82 12.58 -9.59
CA GLY A 40 -2.15 13.19 -9.67
C GLY A 40 -3.32 12.21 -9.63
N GLN A 41 -3.06 10.90 -9.50
CA GLN A 41 -4.10 9.89 -9.51
C GLN A 41 -4.66 9.66 -8.10
N ARG A 42 -5.96 9.32 -8.09
CA ARG A 42 -6.62 8.75 -6.92
C ARG A 42 -6.61 7.24 -7.07
N VAL A 43 -5.88 6.56 -6.20
CA VAL A 43 -5.71 5.10 -6.25
C VAL A 43 -6.31 4.45 -5.01
N ARG A 44 -6.72 3.19 -5.17
CA ARG A 44 -7.11 2.34 -4.04
C ARG A 44 -5.89 1.55 -3.61
N ILE A 45 -5.64 1.48 -2.31
CA ILE A 45 -4.65 0.60 -1.72
C ILE A 45 -5.39 -0.61 -1.14
N ALA A 46 -4.89 -1.80 -1.43
CA ALA A 46 -5.28 -3.04 -0.77
C ALA A 46 -4.09 -3.61 0.00
N ASN A 47 -4.22 -3.72 1.32
CA ASN A 47 -3.25 -4.34 2.21
C ASN A 47 -3.78 -5.72 2.62
N LEU A 48 -3.06 -6.77 2.26
CA LEU A 48 -3.43 -8.15 2.54
C LEU A 48 -2.41 -8.75 3.50
N THR A 49 -2.88 -9.28 4.64
CA THR A 49 -2.07 -10.15 5.50
C THR A 49 -2.27 -11.58 5.04
N ILE A 50 -1.18 -12.21 4.62
CA ILE A 50 -1.17 -13.55 4.05
C ILE A 50 -0.48 -14.49 5.03
N GLU A 51 -1.15 -15.58 5.38
CA GLU A 51 -0.55 -16.68 6.13
C GLU A 51 0.38 -17.49 5.25
N LEU A 52 1.53 -17.85 5.82
CA LEU A 52 2.57 -18.64 5.17
C LEU A 52 2.83 -19.93 5.96
N ALA A 53 2.78 -21.06 5.26
CA ALA A 53 3.29 -22.34 5.74
C ALA A 53 4.55 -22.69 4.95
N ASN A 54 5.68 -22.93 5.62
CA ASN A 54 6.98 -23.21 4.98
C ASN A 54 7.36 -22.18 3.88
N ARG A 55 7.10 -20.89 4.14
CA ARG A 55 7.29 -19.75 3.20
C ARG A 55 6.38 -19.75 1.96
N ILE A 56 5.41 -20.66 1.87
CA ILE A 56 4.43 -20.72 0.80
C ILE A 56 3.14 -20.03 1.26
N PRO A 57 2.58 -19.08 0.49
CA PRO A 57 1.26 -18.50 0.76
C PRO A 57 0.15 -19.55 0.83
N THR A 58 -0.67 -19.52 1.88
CA THR A 58 -1.78 -20.47 2.05
C THR A 58 -3.15 -19.79 1.96
N ARG A 59 -3.37 -18.71 2.70
CA ARG A 59 -4.62 -17.93 2.67
C ARG A 59 -4.42 -16.49 3.08
N VAL A 60 -5.37 -15.65 2.69
CA VAL A 60 -5.49 -14.29 3.21
C VAL A 60 -6.24 -14.34 4.54
N VAL A 61 -5.64 -13.78 5.60
CA VAL A 61 -6.20 -13.79 6.95
C VAL A 61 -6.71 -12.42 7.40
N HIS A 62 -6.28 -11.35 6.74
CA HIS A 62 -6.78 -9.99 6.97
C HIS A 62 -6.68 -9.17 5.68
N GLN A 63 -7.63 -8.25 5.51
CA GLN A 63 -7.74 -7.38 4.35
C GLN A 63 -8.10 -5.97 4.82
N ASP A 64 -7.35 -5.00 4.34
CA ASP A 64 -7.61 -3.59 4.55
C ASP A 64 -7.60 -2.87 3.20
N PHE A 65 -8.55 -1.95 3.04
CA PHE A 65 -8.70 -1.14 1.83
C PHE A 65 -8.80 0.33 2.22
N MET A 66 -8.11 1.17 1.44
CA MET A 66 -8.16 2.62 1.59
C MET A 66 -8.01 3.31 0.24
N ILE A 67 -8.55 4.52 0.13
CA ILE A 67 -8.40 5.34 -1.07
C ILE A 67 -7.52 6.54 -0.74
N VAL A 68 -6.47 6.72 -1.52
CA VAL A 68 -5.49 7.79 -1.36
C VAL A 68 -5.37 8.58 -2.65
N THR A 69 -4.95 9.83 -2.54
CA THR A 69 -4.59 10.66 -3.69
C THR A 69 -3.10 10.89 -3.66
N LEU A 70 -2.41 10.66 -4.78
CA LEU A 70 -1.03 11.05 -4.95
C LEU A 70 -0.96 12.46 -5.51
N ASP A 71 0.03 13.24 -5.06
CA ASP A 71 0.28 14.56 -5.64
C ASP A 71 0.76 14.44 -7.11
N ALA A 72 0.93 15.57 -7.79
CA ALA A 72 1.36 15.61 -9.18
C ALA A 72 2.72 14.92 -9.43
N ASN A 73 3.56 14.79 -8.39
CA ASN A 73 4.87 14.14 -8.46
C ASN A 73 4.80 12.63 -8.12
N GLY A 74 3.61 12.11 -7.78
CA GLY A 74 3.45 10.73 -7.36
C GLY A 74 3.90 10.50 -5.91
N VAL A 75 3.90 11.53 -5.07
CA VAL A 75 4.15 11.41 -3.64
C VAL A 75 2.84 11.09 -2.94
N LEU A 76 2.89 10.10 -2.06
CA LEU A 76 1.76 9.68 -1.26
C LEU A 76 1.67 10.53 0.01
N ASP A 77 0.46 11.00 0.34
CA ASP A 77 0.23 11.70 1.60
C ASP A 77 0.26 10.72 2.79
N VAL A 78 1.41 10.68 3.48
CA VAL A 78 1.64 9.80 4.63
C VAL A 78 0.76 10.17 5.82
N GLY A 79 0.43 11.45 5.98
CA GLY A 79 -0.45 11.93 7.05
C GLY A 79 -1.85 11.33 6.92
N GLN A 80 -2.39 11.32 5.70
CA GLN A 80 -3.68 10.70 5.39
C GLN A 80 -3.72 9.19 5.72
N ILE A 81 -2.59 8.49 5.59
CA ILE A 81 -2.52 7.06 5.93
C ILE A 81 -2.46 6.84 7.44
N MET A 82 -1.62 7.60 8.14
CA MET A 82 -1.42 7.46 9.58
C MET A 82 -2.68 7.85 10.37
N GLU A 83 -3.40 8.90 9.94
CA GLU A 83 -4.66 9.32 10.57
C GLU A 83 -5.73 8.22 10.49
N ARG A 84 -5.82 7.53 9.34
CA ARG A 84 -6.72 6.40 9.17
C ARG A 84 -6.31 5.16 9.98
N ALA A 85 -5.02 4.89 10.09
CA ALA A 85 -4.52 3.78 10.91
C ALA A 85 -4.88 3.98 12.39
N SER A 86 -4.79 5.20 12.91
CA SER A 86 -5.15 5.55 14.29
C SER A 86 -6.66 5.48 14.57
N SER A 87 -7.51 5.73 13.57
CA SER A 87 -8.98 5.65 13.72
C SER A 87 -9.53 4.22 13.80
N ARG A 88 -8.68 3.20 13.60
CA ARG A 88 -9.06 1.77 13.60
C ARG A 88 -8.43 0.98 14.76
N ALA A 89 -7.70 1.65 15.65
CA ALA A 89 -7.09 1.07 16.85
C ALA A 89 -8.06 1.05 18.04
#